data_AF-D0UML5-F1
#
_entry.id   AF-D0UML5-F1
#
_cell.length_a   1.000
_cell.length_b   1.000
_cell.length_c   1.000
_cell.angle_alpha   90.00
_cell.angle_beta   90.00
_cell.angle_gamma   90.00
#
_symmetry.space_group_name_H-M   'P 1'
#
loop_
_entity.id
_entity.type
_entity.pdbx_description
1 polymer ?
#
loop_
_entity_poly.entity_id
_entity_poly.type
_entity_poly.pdbx_seq_one_letter_code
_entity_poly.pdbx_strand_id
1 'polypeptide(L)'
;GRSCLVPNQGYLSEAGASLVDQKLQLNIVPKTKVVRLASETFNYSAIDRAKSRTKKNVLERFPKVGRHFNRIGLPPKVGSFQLFVEGYKDADFWLRKFESEQLPENLQRQFQLQFERLVVLDYIIRNTDRGNDNWLIKYIKSDVKVSGTNWNSPKPTELKIAAIDNGLA
;
A
#
# COMPACT_ATOMS: atom_id res chain seq x y z
N GLY A 1 -10.77 1.09 19.97
CA GLY A 1 -10.20 0.06 19.06
C GLY A 1 -11.11 -1.14 19.03
N ARG A 2 -10.95 -2.04 18.05
CA ARG A 2 -11.71 -3.31 18.00
C ARG A 2 -11.16 -4.26 19.06
N SER A 3 -12.01 -4.79 19.93
CA SER A 3 -11.61 -5.65 21.05
C SER A 3 -11.03 -6.99 20.63
N CYS A 4 -11.34 -7.46 19.42
CA CYS A 4 -10.83 -8.70 18.84
C CYS A 4 -9.43 -8.55 18.20
N LEU A 5 -8.87 -7.35 18.12
CA LEU A 5 -7.56 -7.09 17.50
C LEU A 5 -6.52 -6.76 18.56
N VAL A 6 -5.29 -7.24 18.35
CA VAL A 6 -4.16 -6.93 19.24
C VAL A 6 -3.81 -5.44 19.14
N PRO A 7 -3.73 -4.70 20.26
CA PRO A 7 -3.42 -3.27 20.23
C PRO A 7 -2.08 -2.95 19.57
N ASN A 8 -2.05 -1.88 18.76
CA ASN A 8 -0.83 -1.30 18.19
C ASN A 8 0.01 -2.26 17.30
N GLN A 9 -0.64 -3.25 16.69
CA GLN A 9 0.01 -4.20 15.76
C GLN A 9 -0.46 -4.05 14.30
N GLY A 10 -1.17 -2.98 13.95
CA GLY A 10 -1.69 -2.81 12.58
C GLY A 10 -0.61 -2.86 11.50
N TYR A 11 0.59 -2.33 11.77
CA TYR A 11 1.71 -2.42 10.82
C TYR A 11 2.23 -3.85 10.60
N LEU A 12 2.06 -4.74 11.58
CA LEU A 12 2.36 -6.17 11.43
C LEU A 12 1.26 -6.87 10.63
N SER A 13 -0.01 -6.51 10.85
CA SER A 13 -1.14 -6.97 10.03
C SER A 13 -0.92 -6.62 8.55
N GLU A 14 -0.55 -5.38 8.24
CA GLU A 14 -0.22 -4.93 6.88
C GLU A 14 0.89 -5.74 6.20
N ALA A 15 2.01 -5.94 6.92
CA ALA A 15 3.12 -6.74 6.41
C ALA A 15 2.77 -8.24 6.31
N GLY A 16 1.91 -8.71 7.23
CA GLY A 16 1.39 -10.07 7.28
C GLY A 16 0.50 -10.39 6.08
N ALA A 17 -0.40 -9.50 5.70
CA ALA A 17 -1.22 -9.63 4.50
C ALA A 17 -0.35 -9.79 3.23
N SER A 18 0.69 -8.97 3.08
CA SER A 18 1.64 -9.11 1.97
C SER A 18 2.42 -10.43 2.04
N LEU A 19 2.76 -10.93 3.23
CA LEU A 19 3.42 -12.23 3.39
C LEU A 19 2.51 -13.39 2.97
N VAL A 20 1.23 -13.39 3.39
CA VAL A 20 0.23 -14.39 3.02
C VAL A 20 -0.02 -14.38 1.51
N ASP A 21 -0.21 -13.19 0.93
CA ASP A 21 -0.36 -13.00 -0.52
C ASP A 21 0.79 -13.63 -1.31
N GLN A 22 2.04 -13.35 -0.91
CA GLN A 22 3.23 -13.92 -1.56
C GLN A 22 3.29 -15.44 -1.41
N LYS A 23 2.93 -15.97 -0.24
CA LYS A 23 2.98 -17.42 0.05
C LYS A 23 1.92 -18.20 -0.76
N LEU A 24 0.76 -17.59 -0.99
CA LEU A 24 -0.34 -18.17 -1.75
C LEU A 24 -0.30 -17.79 -3.24
N GLN A 25 0.67 -16.97 -3.66
CA GLN A 25 0.81 -16.48 -5.04
C GLN A 25 -0.46 -15.78 -5.57
N LEU A 26 -1.16 -15.05 -4.69
CA LEU A 26 -2.35 -14.30 -5.06
C LEU A 26 -1.96 -13.06 -5.90
N ASN A 27 -0.87 -12.41 -5.53
CA ASN A 27 -0.27 -11.27 -6.24
C ASN A 27 -1.25 -10.08 -6.38
N ILE A 28 -2.03 -9.81 -5.34
CA ILE A 28 -2.99 -8.70 -5.26
C ILE A 28 -2.63 -7.68 -4.18
N VAL A 29 -1.86 -8.05 -3.15
CA VAL A 29 -1.37 -7.08 -2.14
C VAL A 29 -0.10 -6.42 -2.66
N PRO A 30 -0.05 -5.09 -2.86
CA PRO A 30 1.21 -4.41 -3.18
C PRO A 30 2.24 -4.70 -2.09
N LYS A 31 3.48 -4.99 -2.48
CA LYS A 31 4.51 -5.49 -1.54
C LYS A 31 4.63 -4.58 -0.33
N THR A 32 4.39 -5.14 0.85
CA THR A 32 4.44 -4.43 2.13
C THR A 32 5.41 -5.11 3.08
N LYS A 33 6.29 -4.35 3.72
CA LYS A 33 7.24 -4.86 4.73
C LYS A 33 7.34 -3.92 5.92
N VAL A 34 7.81 -4.45 7.03
CA VAL A 34 8.17 -3.64 8.21
C VAL A 34 9.50 -2.93 7.92
N VAL A 35 9.51 -1.61 8.06
CA VAL A 35 10.69 -0.77 7.85
C VAL A 35 10.90 0.18 9.03
N ARG A 36 12.05 0.84 9.05
CA ARG A 36 12.38 1.90 10.00
C ARG A 36 12.76 3.16 9.24
N LEU A 37 11.97 4.23 9.36
CA LEU A 37 12.19 5.48 8.66
C LEU A 37 12.20 6.66 9.63
N ALA A 38 12.97 7.70 9.30
CA ALA A 38 12.94 8.98 10.00
C ALA A 38 12.70 10.09 8.98
N SER A 39 11.70 10.94 9.22
CA SER A 39 11.38 12.12 8.40
C SER A 39 10.91 13.25 9.31
N GLU A 40 11.26 14.51 9.03
CA GLU A 40 10.79 15.66 9.80
C GLU A 40 9.28 15.86 9.77
N THR A 41 8.62 15.33 8.72
CA THR A 41 7.17 15.37 8.55
C THR A 41 6.42 14.39 9.46
N PHE A 42 7.09 13.38 10.02
CA PHE A 42 6.44 12.44 10.95
C PHE A 42 6.15 13.10 12.30
N ASN A 43 5.12 12.60 12.99
CA ASN A 43 4.72 13.10 14.30
C ASN A 43 5.67 12.60 15.40
N TYR A 44 6.52 13.48 15.95
CA TYR A 44 7.43 13.18 17.05
C TYR A 44 7.08 14.01 18.29
N SER A 45 7.46 13.50 19.46
CA SER A 45 7.34 14.26 20.70
C SER A 45 8.17 15.56 20.63
N ALA A 46 7.74 16.59 21.37
CA ALA A 46 8.49 17.84 21.50
C ALA A 46 9.91 17.59 22.01
N ILE A 47 10.08 16.60 22.89
CA ILE A 47 11.37 16.19 23.45
C ILE A 47 12.28 15.61 22.37
N ASP A 48 11.78 14.72 21.50
CA ASP A 48 12.58 14.14 20.42
C ASP A 48 13.04 15.19 19.42
N ARG A 49 12.16 16.15 19.09
CA ARG A 49 12.51 17.29 18.21
C ARG A 49 13.53 18.21 18.87
N ALA A 50 13.39 18.51 20.16
CA ALA A 50 14.36 19.32 20.89
C ALA A 50 15.74 18.62 20.95
N LYS A 51 15.76 17.33 21.31
CA LYS A 51 16.99 16.52 21.35
C LYS A 51 17.68 16.45 19.99
N SER A 52 16.93 16.26 18.90
CA SER A 52 17.52 16.19 17.55
C SER A 52 18.17 17.52 17.16
N ARG A 53 17.52 18.66 17.45
CA ARG A 53 18.05 20.01 17.21
C ARG A 53 19.29 20.28 18.06
N THR A 54 19.24 20.03 19.37
CA THR A 54 20.37 20.26 20.27
C THR A 54 21.59 19.43 19.86
N LYS A 55 21.41 18.14 19.55
CA LYS A 55 22.52 17.29 19.09
C LYS A 55 23.13 17.78 17.78
N LYS A 56 22.30 18.25 16.85
CA LYS A 56 22.76 18.84 15.59
C LYS A 56 23.57 20.12 15.84
N ASN A 57 23.06 21.04 16.66
CA ASN A 57 23.75 22.28 17.02
C ASN A 57 25.08 22.02 17.75
N VAL A 58 25.12 21.04 18.66
CA VAL A 58 26.36 20.67 19.38
C VAL A 58 27.38 20.05 18.43
N LEU A 59 26.95 19.24 17.47
CA LEU A 59 27.84 18.70 16.45
C LEU A 59 28.46 19.80 15.58
N GLU A 60 27.64 20.75 15.14
CA GLU A 60 28.08 21.88 14.31
C GLU A 60 29.02 22.83 15.08
N ARG A 61 28.73 23.11 16.36
CA ARG A 61 29.50 24.06 17.17
C ARG A 61 30.73 23.44 17.85
N PHE A 62 30.66 22.17 18.25
CA PHE A 62 31.72 21.46 18.96
C PHE A 62 31.96 20.07 18.35
N PRO A 63 32.67 19.98 17.20
CA PRO A 63 32.80 18.74 16.45
C PRO A 63 33.43 17.59 17.25
N LYS A 64 34.39 17.91 18.12
CA LYS A 64 35.06 16.93 19.00
C LYS A 64 34.09 16.26 19.98
N VAL A 65 33.09 16.99 20.47
CA VAL A 65 32.04 16.46 21.36
C VAL A 65 30.98 15.74 20.54
N GLY A 66 30.52 16.34 19.43
CA GLY A 66 29.45 15.79 18.62
C GLY A 66 29.77 14.46 17.92
N ARG A 67 31.05 14.17 17.63
CA ARG A 67 31.49 12.87 17.08
C ARG A 67 31.17 11.68 18.00
N HIS A 68 30.91 11.91 19.28
CA HIS A 68 30.51 10.87 20.23
C HIS A 68 29.00 10.56 20.17
N PHE A 69 28.21 11.33 19.40
CA PHE A 69 26.79 11.02 19.23
C PHE A 69 26.61 9.88 18.22
N ASN A 70 26.24 8.70 18.71
CA ASN A 70 25.89 7.54 17.89
C ASN A 70 24.73 7.79 16.90
N ARG A 71 23.95 8.86 17.11
CA ARG A 71 22.85 9.25 16.25
C ARG A 71 22.60 10.75 16.29
N ILE A 72 22.55 11.35 15.11
CA ILE A 72 22.12 12.73 14.87
C ILE A 72 20.78 12.68 14.13
N GLY A 73 19.87 13.62 14.45
CA GLY A 73 18.54 13.67 13.87
C GLY A 73 17.47 12.91 14.67
N LEU A 74 16.28 12.82 14.07
CA LEU A 74 15.09 12.23 14.71
C LEU A 74 15.24 10.70 14.85
N PRO A 75 14.65 10.07 15.89
CA PRO A 75 14.63 8.61 16.04
C PRO A 75 13.82 7.97 14.89
N PRO A 76 14.11 6.73 14.46
CA PRO A 76 13.41 6.13 13.34
C PRO A 76 12.15 5.44 13.87
N LYS A 77 11.02 5.67 13.20
CA LYS A 77 9.77 5.01 13.52
C LYS A 77 9.68 3.68 12.77
N VAL A 78 9.27 2.64 13.49
CA VAL A 78 8.88 1.37 12.90
C VAL A 78 7.46 1.51 12.33
N GLY A 79 7.22 0.92 11.17
CA GLY A 79 5.92 0.91 10.52
C GLY A 79 5.91 0.03 9.28
N SER A 80 4.74 -0.12 8.69
CA SER A 80 4.55 -0.80 7.41
C SER A 80 4.88 0.18 6.28
N PHE A 81 5.52 -0.33 5.24
CA PHE A 81 5.79 0.42 4.02
C PHE A 81 5.34 -0.42 2.84
N GLN A 82 4.25 0.04 2.23
CA GLN A 82 3.61 -0.59 1.08
C GLN A 82 4.05 0.12 -0.20
N LEU A 83 4.34 -0.65 -1.25
CA LEU A 83 4.58 -0.06 -2.57
C LEU A 83 3.32 0.62 -3.11
N PHE A 84 3.49 1.83 -3.60
CA PHE A 84 2.43 2.57 -4.28
C PHE A 84 2.08 1.93 -5.62
N VAL A 85 0.79 1.89 -5.97
CA VAL A 85 0.30 1.36 -7.24
C VAL A 85 -0.38 2.45 -8.06
N GLU A 86 0.00 2.58 -9.33
CA GLU A 86 -0.45 3.65 -10.21
C GLU A 86 -1.63 3.24 -11.10
N GLY A 87 -2.53 4.19 -11.37
CA GLY A 87 -3.65 4.00 -12.29
C GLY A 87 -4.81 3.16 -11.72
N TYR A 88 -4.79 2.90 -10.42
CA TYR A 88 -5.88 2.26 -9.69
C TYR A 88 -6.89 3.30 -9.20
N LYS A 89 -8.15 2.88 -9.03
CA LYS A 89 -9.21 3.63 -8.34
C LYS A 89 -9.97 2.70 -7.40
N ASP A 90 -10.69 3.26 -6.46
CA ASP A 90 -11.56 2.55 -5.53
C ASP A 90 -12.45 1.55 -6.28
N ALA A 91 -12.66 0.37 -5.70
CA ALA A 91 -13.48 -0.63 -6.33
C ALA A 91 -14.92 -0.16 -6.52
N ASP A 92 -15.49 0.54 -5.53
CA ASP A 92 -16.83 1.14 -5.62
C ASP A 92 -17.01 2.00 -6.88
N PHE A 93 -16.00 2.81 -7.24
CA PHE A 93 -16.04 3.63 -8.46
C PHE A 93 -16.23 2.78 -9.73
N TRP A 94 -15.52 1.66 -9.82
CA TRP A 94 -15.56 0.79 -10.99
C TRP A 94 -16.78 -0.14 -10.99
N LEU A 95 -17.17 -0.68 -9.84
CA LEU A 95 -18.35 -1.52 -9.70
C LEU A 95 -19.61 -0.78 -10.16
N ARG A 96 -19.82 0.47 -9.72
CA ARG A 96 -20.94 1.30 -10.19
C ARG A 96 -20.91 1.55 -11.70
N LYS A 97 -19.72 1.63 -12.30
CA LYS A 97 -19.59 1.74 -13.76
C LYS A 97 -19.90 0.44 -14.48
N PHE A 98 -19.54 -0.70 -13.90
CA PHE A 98 -19.83 -2.00 -14.49
C PHE A 98 -21.31 -2.38 -14.43
N GLU A 99 -22.06 -1.80 -13.48
CA GLU A 99 -23.52 -1.90 -13.45
C GLU A 99 -24.19 -1.20 -14.65
N SER A 100 -23.68 -0.03 -15.06
CA SER A 100 -24.24 0.72 -16.20
C SER A 100 -23.66 0.31 -17.54
N GLU A 101 -22.37 -0.02 -17.60
CA GLU A 101 -21.67 -0.50 -18.79
C GLU A 101 -21.03 -1.86 -18.47
N GLN A 102 -21.74 -2.94 -18.82
CA GLN A 102 -21.27 -4.29 -18.55
C GLN A 102 -19.92 -4.55 -19.24
N LEU A 103 -19.01 -5.17 -18.48
CA LEU A 103 -17.74 -5.64 -19.02
C LEU A 103 -17.99 -6.74 -20.08
N PRO A 104 -17.17 -6.80 -21.14
CA PRO A 104 -17.07 -7.98 -22.00
C PRO A 104 -16.82 -9.27 -21.20
N GLU A 105 -17.37 -10.40 -21.65
CA GLU A 105 -17.35 -11.69 -20.92
C GLU A 105 -15.94 -12.14 -20.51
N ASN A 106 -14.95 -11.95 -21.39
CA ASN A 106 -13.55 -12.25 -21.10
C ASN A 106 -13.00 -11.43 -19.92
N LEU A 107 -13.37 -10.15 -19.81
CA LEU A 107 -12.97 -9.27 -18.71
C LEU A 107 -13.77 -9.54 -17.44
N GLN A 108 -15.06 -9.91 -17.55
CA GLN A 108 -15.84 -10.38 -16.40
C GLN A 108 -15.17 -11.60 -15.76
N ARG A 109 -14.72 -12.57 -16.57
CA ARG A 109 -13.99 -13.74 -16.08
C ARG A 109 -12.66 -13.36 -15.43
N GLN A 110 -11.90 -12.42 -15.99
CA GLN A 110 -10.66 -11.93 -15.37
C GLN A 110 -10.92 -11.23 -14.03
N PHE A 111 -11.96 -10.39 -13.97
CA PHE A 111 -12.38 -9.72 -12.75
C PHE A 111 -12.78 -10.72 -11.67
N GLN A 112 -13.60 -11.71 -12.01
CA GLN A 112 -14.02 -12.77 -11.11
C GLN A 112 -12.81 -13.51 -10.51
N LEU A 113 -11.83 -13.91 -11.32
CA LEU A 113 -10.62 -14.59 -10.86
C LEU A 113 -9.76 -13.70 -9.92
N GLN A 114 -9.70 -12.40 -10.19
CA GLN A 114 -9.01 -11.46 -9.30
C GLN A 114 -9.77 -11.28 -7.99
N PHE A 115 -11.10 -11.22 -8.05
CA PHE A 115 -11.96 -11.06 -6.88
C PHE A 115 -11.93 -12.30 -5.98
N GLU A 116 -11.91 -13.50 -6.55
CA GLU A 116 -11.74 -14.75 -5.79
C GLU A 116 -10.44 -14.75 -4.98
N ARG A 117 -9.35 -14.20 -5.52
CA ARG A 117 -8.09 -14.06 -4.77
C ARG A 117 -8.24 -13.10 -3.60
N LEU A 118 -8.99 -12.00 -3.76
CA LEU A 118 -9.29 -11.07 -2.68
C LEU A 118 -10.10 -11.77 -1.58
N VAL A 119 -11.13 -12.53 -1.96
CA VAL A 119 -11.95 -13.32 -1.03
C VAL A 119 -11.08 -14.32 -0.26
N VAL A 120 -10.22 -15.07 -0.95
CA VAL A 120 -9.30 -16.03 -0.30
C VAL A 120 -8.38 -15.33 0.69
N LEU A 121 -7.76 -14.21 0.29
CA LEU A 121 -6.88 -13.43 1.17
C LEU A 121 -7.63 -12.99 2.43
N ASP A 122 -8.72 -12.23 2.27
CA ASP A 122 -9.46 -11.63 3.38
C ASP A 122 -10.08 -12.68 4.30
N TYR A 123 -10.50 -13.83 3.76
CA TYR A 123 -11.02 -14.90 4.57
C TYR A 123 -9.92 -15.57 5.41
N ILE A 124 -8.75 -15.84 4.82
CA ILE A 124 -7.62 -16.49 5.51
C ILE A 124 -7.07 -15.60 6.62
N ILE A 125 -6.87 -14.30 6.34
CA ILE A 125 -6.37 -13.36 7.36
C ILE A 125 -7.49 -12.88 8.29
N ARG A 126 -8.74 -13.24 8.02
CA ARG A 126 -9.93 -12.77 8.72
C ARG A 126 -10.00 -11.24 8.80
N ASN A 127 -9.81 -10.58 7.66
CA ASN A 127 -9.85 -9.13 7.58
C ASN A 127 -11.19 -8.59 8.12
N THR A 128 -11.11 -7.68 9.09
CA THR A 128 -12.28 -7.11 9.76
C THR A 128 -12.74 -5.80 9.14
N ASP A 129 -12.00 -5.24 8.17
CA ASP A 129 -12.23 -3.89 7.61
C ASP A 129 -12.22 -3.80 6.08
N ARG A 130 -12.66 -4.84 5.37
CA ARG A 130 -12.78 -4.77 3.90
C ARG A 130 -14.10 -4.10 3.46
N GLY A 131 -14.06 -2.80 3.23
CA GLY A 131 -15.06 -2.06 2.45
C GLY A 131 -14.70 -1.97 0.96
N ASN A 132 -15.63 -1.54 0.09
CA ASN A 132 -15.41 -1.36 -1.36
C ASN A 132 -14.52 -0.13 -1.71
N ASP A 133 -14.17 0.66 -0.72
CA ASP A 133 -13.19 1.74 -0.73
C ASP A 133 -11.77 1.23 -0.40
N ASN A 134 -11.65 0.09 0.29
CA ASN A 134 -10.37 -0.44 0.78
C ASN A 134 -9.72 -1.47 -0.17
N TRP A 135 -10.23 -1.63 -1.38
CA TRP A 135 -9.54 -2.35 -2.45
C TRP A 135 -9.73 -1.61 -3.75
N LEU A 136 -8.74 -1.72 -4.62
CA LEU A 136 -8.68 -0.91 -5.83
C LEU A 136 -8.79 -1.77 -7.07
N ILE A 137 -9.35 -1.20 -8.12
CA ILE A 137 -9.39 -1.78 -9.46
C ILE A 137 -8.61 -0.86 -10.42
N LYS A 138 -7.72 -1.46 -11.20
CA LYS A 138 -7.12 -0.84 -12.37
C LYS A 138 -7.80 -1.42 -13.59
N TYR A 139 -8.40 -0.56 -14.40
CA TYR A 139 -9.02 -0.94 -15.66
C TYR A 139 -8.56 0.01 -16.77
N ILE A 140 -7.86 -0.53 -17.76
CA ILE A 140 -7.40 0.19 -18.95
C ILE A 140 -8.14 -0.37 -20.16
N LYS A 141 -9.03 0.42 -20.78
CA LYS A 141 -9.60 0.08 -22.09
C LYS A 141 -8.54 0.30 -23.16
N SER A 142 -8.35 -0.66 -24.07
CA SER A 142 -7.53 -0.45 -25.26
C SER A 142 -8.20 0.59 -26.15
N ASP A 143 -7.57 1.75 -26.36
CA ASP A 143 -8.01 2.71 -27.38
C ASP A 143 -7.69 2.12 -28.76
N VAL A 144 -8.65 1.41 -29.35
CA VAL A 144 -8.65 1.15 -30.79
C VAL A 144 -9.14 2.41 -31.50
N LYS A 145 -8.41 3.51 -31.39
CA LYS A 145 -8.55 4.62 -32.33
C LYS A 145 -7.53 4.42 -33.43
N VAL A 146 -8.03 4.05 -34.61
CA VAL A 146 -7.31 4.05 -35.88
C VAL A 146 -6.71 5.44 -36.07
N SER A 147 -5.42 5.59 -35.83
CA SER A 147 -4.65 6.76 -36.24
C SER A 147 -3.25 6.29 -36.55
N GLY A 148 -2.84 6.60 -37.78
CA GLY A 148 -1.75 5.94 -38.49
C GLY A 148 -0.41 5.93 -37.78
N THR A 149 0.41 4.98 -38.20
CA THR A 149 1.87 4.97 -38.08
C THR A 149 2.41 5.21 -36.67
N ASN A 150 2.27 4.23 -35.79
CA ASN A 150 3.25 4.05 -34.72
C ASN A 150 3.36 2.56 -34.34
N TRP A 151 4.56 1.98 -34.42
CA TRP A 151 4.86 0.56 -34.14
C TRP A 151 4.79 0.19 -32.65
N ASN A 152 4.06 0.97 -31.84
CA ASN A 152 3.76 0.59 -30.47
C ASN A 152 2.54 -0.31 -30.49
N SER A 153 2.72 -1.59 -30.17
CA SER A 153 1.64 -2.54 -29.99
C SER A 153 0.58 -1.93 -29.06
N PRO A 154 -0.73 -1.99 -29.41
CA PRO A 154 -1.77 -1.45 -28.54
C PRO A 154 -1.64 -2.09 -27.17
N LYS A 155 -1.62 -1.27 -26.11
CA LYS A 155 -1.59 -1.79 -24.73
C LYS A 155 -2.79 -2.72 -24.55
N PRO A 156 -2.57 -3.98 -24.11
CA PRO A 156 -3.67 -4.90 -23.92
C PRO A 156 -4.61 -4.34 -22.86
N THR A 157 -5.91 -4.58 -23.05
CA THR A 157 -6.92 -4.27 -22.04
C THR A 157 -6.55 -4.99 -20.74
N GLU A 158 -6.28 -4.23 -19.69
CA GLU A 158 -5.77 -4.74 -18.42
C GLU A 158 -6.81 -4.49 -17.33
N LEU A 159 -7.17 -5.55 -16.61
CA LEU A 159 -7.98 -5.50 -15.40
C LEU A 159 -7.23 -6.17 -14.25
N LYS A 160 -6.98 -5.43 -13.17
CA LYS A 160 -6.30 -5.94 -11.97
C LYS A 160 -6.92 -5.39 -10.70
N ILE A 161 -6.85 -6.19 -9.62
CA ILE A 161 -7.22 -5.78 -8.27
C ILE A 161 -5.96 -5.53 -7.44
N ALA A 162 -6.00 -4.51 -6.59
CA ALA A 162 -5.03 -4.30 -5.53
C ALA A 162 -5.72 -4.28 -4.16
N ALA A 163 -5.30 -5.16 -3.25
CA ALA A 163 -5.76 -5.20 -1.87
C ALA A 163 -4.87 -4.30 -1.00
N ILE A 164 -5.41 -3.14 -0.60
CA ILE A 164 -4.72 -2.15 0.25
C ILE A 164 -5.35 -2.14 1.65
N ASP A 165 -4.81 -1.34 2.57
CA ASP A 165 -5.37 -1.13 3.92
C ASP A 165 -5.75 -2.44 4.65
N ASN A 166 -4.72 -3.22 4.97
CA ASN A 166 -4.87 -4.54 5.61
C ASN A 166 -4.49 -4.48 7.09
N GLY A 167 -4.54 -3.30 7.71
CA GLY A 167 -4.08 -3.07 9.07
C GLY A 167 -4.97 -3.62 10.18
N LEU A 168 -6.16 -4.13 9.84
CA LEU A 168 -7.18 -4.60 10.77
C LEU A 168 -7.63 -6.05 10.46
N ALA A 169 -6.66 -6.95 10.35
CA ALA A 169 -6.85 -8.40 10.19
C ALA A 169 -6.31 -9.18 11.40
#